data_AF-A0A349VW63-F1
#
_entry.id   AF-A0A349VW63-F1
#
_cell.length_a   1.000
_cell.length_b   1.000
_cell.length_c   1.000
_cell.angle_alpha   90.00
_cell.angle_beta   90.00
_cell.angle_gamma   90.00
#
_symmetry.space_group_name_H-M   'P 1'
#
loop_
_entity.id
_entity.type
_entity.pdbx_description
1 polymer ?
#
loop_
_entity_poly.entity_id
_entity_poly.type
_entity_poly.pdbx_seq_one_letter_code
_entity_poly.pdbx_strand_id
1 'polypeptide(L)'
;MVMTENMVARGSFQHELTDFVAAGDQLIDITLKNKASWDLFCPAVCNYRHATELYLKSVFGSAKQAHNLKTLFKKFKKSIKEKYDQDCPDWFTNIILTFDTFDIYGTIFRYGGDINSSEVFVDFIEMKTAMRWIAESFQNIRRHQGLQDV
;
A
#
# COMPACT_ATOMS: atom_id res chain seq x y z
N MET A 1 -18.45 -0.67 27.70
CA MET A 1 -16.97 -0.77 27.72
C MET A 1 -16.53 -1.72 26.60
N VAL A 2 -16.75 -1.31 25.34
CA VAL A 2 -16.44 -2.06 24.08
C VAL A 2 -16.10 -1.05 22.98
N MET A 3 -16.67 0.16 23.04
CA MET A 3 -16.37 1.28 22.16
C MET A 3 -14.91 1.77 22.25
N THR A 4 -14.27 1.69 23.43
CA THR A 4 -12.92 2.22 23.67
C THR A 4 -11.82 1.34 23.05
N GLU A 5 -11.94 0.01 23.13
CA GLU A 5 -10.97 -0.91 22.48
C GLU A 5 -11.02 -0.82 20.95
N ASN A 6 -12.22 -0.67 20.37
CA ASN A 6 -12.39 -0.47 18.93
C ASN A 6 -11.83 0.87 18.43
N MET A 7 -11.78 1.91 19.27
CA MET A 7 -11.17 3.20 18.92
C MET A 7 -9.63 3.13 19.03
N VAL A 8 -9.09 2.49 20.06
CA VAL A 8 -7.64 2.30 20.24
C VAL A 8 -7.04 1.42 19.14
N ALA A 9 -7.70 0.30 18.80
CA ALA A 9 -7.25 -0.57 17.70
C ALA A 9 -7.34 0.11 16.32
N ARG A 10 -8.26 1.08 16.14
CA ARG A 10 -8.34 1.90 14.93
C ARG A 10 -7.22 2.95 14.87
N GLY A 11 -6.83 3.52 16.01
CA GLY A 11 -5.75 4.51 16.12
C GLY A 11 -4.35 3.89 15.97
N SER A 12 -4.11 2.68 16.46
CA SER A 12 -2.84 1.96 16.25
C SER A 12 -2.67 1.50 14.80
N PHE A 13 -3.74 0.97 14.20
CA PHE A 13 -3.79 0.60 12.77
C PHE A 13 -3.57 1.81 11.83
N GLN A 14 -3.72 3.02 12.36
CA GLN A 14 -3.61 4.27 11.63
C GLN A 14 -2.15 4.72 11.48
N HIS A 15 -1.39 4.83 12.57
CA HIS A 15 0.03 5.17 12.50
C HIS A 15 0.84 4.17 11.65
N GLU A 16 0.48 2.89 11.72
CA GLU A 16 1.11 1.84 10.92
C GLU A 16 1.10 2.14 9.41
N LEU A 17 0.03 2.76 8.87
CA LEU A 17 -0.10 3.06 7.44
C LEU A 17 1.00 3.99 6.91
N THR A 18 1.18 5.11 7.60
CA THR A 18 2.13 6.16 7.24
C THR A 18 3.56 5.73 7.53
N ASP A 19 3.76 4.93 8.57
CA ASP A 19 5.08 4.43 8.98
C ASP A 19 5.67 3.50 7.93
N PHE A 20 4.86 2.61 7.32
CA PHE A 20 5.36 1.75 6.23
C PHE A 20 5.74 2.54 4.98
N VAL A 21 4.99 3.58 4.61
CA VAL A 21 5.39 4.45 3.49
C VAL A 21 6.68 5.19 3.83
N ALA A 22 6.78 5.77 5.02
CA ALA A 22 7.97 6.49 5.47
C ALA A 22 9.21 5.59 5.53
N ALA A 23 9.07 4.35 6.01
CA ALA A 23 10.14 3.36 6.02
C ALA A 23 10.60 3.00 4.59
N GLY A 24 9.66 2.82 3.66
CA GLY A 24 9.98 2.63 2.23
C GLY A 24 10.73 3.83 1.64
N ASP A 25 10.23 5.05 1.89
CA ASP A 25 10.85 6.31 1.45
C ASP A 25 12.31 6.41 1.95
N GLN A 26 12.55 6.09 3.23
CA GLN A 26 13.87 6.13 3.84
C GLN A 26 14.85 5.13 3.22
N LEU A 27 14.40 3.90 2.95
CA LEU A 27 15.22 2.87 2.32
C LEU A 27 15.62 3.25 0.89
N ILE A 28 14.68 3.81 0.13
CA ILE A 28 14.96 4.36 -1.20
C ILE A 28 15.96 5.52 -1.13
N ASP A 29 15.80 6.45 -0.19
CA ASP A 29 16.71 7.58 -0.03
C ASP A 29 18.13 7.14 0.31
N ILE A 30 18.27 6.11 1.17
CA ILE A 30 19.58 5.51 1.47
C ILE A 30 20.18 4.87 0.21
N THR A 31 19.36 4.16 -0.57
CA THR A 31 19.79 3.48 -1.80
C THR A 31 20.31 4.48 -2.82
N LEU A 32 19.56 5.56 -3.07
CA LEU A 32 19.92 6.63 -4.00
C LEU A 32 21.18 7.39 -3.55
N LYS A 33 21.31 7.70 -2.26
CA LYS A 33 22.46 8.45 -1.72
C LYS A 33 23.76 7.64 -1.75
N ASN A 34 23.70 6.37 -1.37
CA ASN A 34 24.90 5.57 -1.16
C ASN A 34 25.31 4.77 -2.40
N LYS A 35 24.58 4.90 -3.52
CA LYS A 35 24.64 3.95 -4.66
C LYS A 35 24.58 2.50 -4.15
N ALA A 36 23.78 2.28 -3.10
CA ALA A 36 23.78 1.02 -2.38
C ALA A 36 23.28 -0.10 -3.29
N SER A 37 23.68 -1.32 -2.95
CA SER A 37 23.23 -2.53 -3.62
C SER A 37 21.71 -2.66 -3.61
N TRP A 38 21.19 -3.39 -4.59
CA TRP A 38 19.81 -3.86 -4.70
C TRP A 38 19.25 -4.51 -3.42
N ASP A 39 20.08 -4.77 -2.41
CA ASP A 39 19.72 -5.35 -1.12
C ASP A 39 18.69 -4.53 -0.34
N LEU A 40 18.63 -3.20 -0.54
CA LEU A 40 17.63 -2.34 0.11
C LEU A 40 16.36 -2.14 -0.72
N PHE A 41 16.38 -2.52 -2.00
CA PHE A 41 15.22 -2.40 -2.88
C PHE A 41 14.10 -3.33 -2.43
N CYS A 42 14.37 -4.63 -2.26
CA CYS A 42 13.35 -5.60 -1.84
C CYS A 42 12.68 -5.21 -0.50
N PRO A 43 13.43 -4.82 0.56
CA PRO A 43 12.84 -4.25 1.78
C PRO A 43 11.96 -3.02 1.55
N ALA A 44 12.37 -2.07 0.69
CA ALA A 44 11.58 -0.88 0.39
C ALA A 44 10.25 -1.24 -0.29
N VAL A 45 10.30 -2.12 -1.29
CA VAL A 45 9.11 -2.60 -2.02
C VAL A 45 8.19 -3.39 -1.10
N CYS A 46 8.74 -4.21 -0.19
CA CYS A 46 7.97 -4.91 0.82
C CYS A 46 7.15 -3.95 1.69
N ASN A 47 7.77 -2.84 2.14
CA ASN A 47 7.08 -1.82 2.92
C ASN A 47 5.95 -1.14 2.11
N TYR A 48 6.20 -0.76 0.86
CA TYR A 48 5.19 -0.15 0.00
C TYR A 48 4.02 -1.08 -0.35
N ARG A 49 4.31 -2.35 -0.65
CA ARG A 49 3.31 -3.39 -0.89
C ARG A 49 2.44 -3.60 0.35
N HIS A 50 3.05 -3.59 1.53
CA HIS A 50 2.31 -3.75 2.78
C HIS A 50 1.47 -2.51 3.11
N ALA A 51 2.01 -1.30 2.96
CA ALA A 51 1.25 -0.07 3.09
C ALA A 51 0.01 -0.05 2.19
N THR A 52 0.16 -0.47 0.93
CA THR A 52 -0.94 -0.59 -0.03
C THR A 52 -2.04 -1.55 0.44
N GLU A 53 -1.67 -2.70 1.01
CA GLU A 53 -2.63 -3.65 1.59
C GLU A 53 -3.41 -3.00 2.75
N LEU A 54 -2.70 -2.35 3.66
CA LEU A 54 -3.29 -1.70 4.83
C LEU A 54 -4.21 -0.55 4.42
N TYR A 55 -3.82 0.26 3.43
CA TYR A 55 -4.66 1.33 2.88
C TYR A 55 -5.98 0.78 2.35
N LEU A 56 -5.93 -0.27 1.51
CA LEU A 56 -7.12 -0.92 0.99
C LEU A 56 -8.02 -1.48 2.11
N LYS A 57 -7.42 -2.09 3.14
CA LYS A 57 -8.15 -2.60 4.30
C LYS A 57 -8.78 -1.48 5.14
N SER A 58 -8.12 -0.33 5.23
CA SER A 58 -8.56 0.80 6.06
C SER A 58 -9.94 1.33 5.66
N VAL A 59 -10.28 1.26 4.36
CA VAL A 59 -11.58 1.68 3.82
C VAL A 59 -12.74 0.86 4.37
N PHE A 60 -12.48 -0.38 4.79
CA PHE A 60 -13.51 -1.31 5.27
C PHE A 60 -13.50 -1.53 6.78
N GLY A 61 -12.59 -0.89 7.51
CA GLY A 61 -12.53 -0.93 8.97
C GLY A 61 -12.29 -2.32 9.58
N SER A 62 -11.74 -3.29 8.84
CA SER A 62 -11.37 -4.59 9.38
C SER A 62 -10.04 -5.13 8.86
N ALA A 63 -9.15 -5.51 9.78
CA ALA A 63 -7.85 -6.11 9.48
C ALA A 63 -7.94 -7.56 8.98
N LYS A 64 -9.09 -8.23 9.21
CA LYS A 64 -9.33 -9.65 8.87
C LYS A 64 -9.61 -9.93 7.40
N GLN A 65 -9.44 -8.95 6.52
CA GLN A 65 -9.61 -9.19 5.08
C GLN A 65 -8.43 -9.96 4.48
N ALA A 66 -8.70 -10.68 3.39
CA ALA A 66 -7.71 -11.45 2.64
C ALA A 66 -6.44 -10.62 2.33
N HIS A 67 -5.27 -11.25 2.38
CA HIS A 67 -3.97 -10.62 2.09
C HIS A 67 -3.70 -10.40 0.59
N ASN A 68 -4.59 -10.88 -0.28
CA ASN A 68 -4.43 -10.78 -1.72
C ASN A 68 -4.88 -9.39 -2.22
N LEU A 69 -3.93 -8.64 -2.80
CA LEU A 69 -4.13 -7.27 -3.26
C LEU A 69 -5.19 -7.16 -4.35
N LYS A 70 -5.19 -8.05 -5.35
CA LYS A 70 -6.20 -8.04 -6.42
C LYS A 70 -7.62 -8.18 -5.89
N THR A 71 -7.83 -9.03 -4.90
CA THR A 71 -9.14 -9.24 -4.27
C THR A 71 -9.57 -8.02 -3.44
N LEU A 72 -8.65 -7.47 -2.63
CA LEU A 72 -8.90 -6.24 -1.87
C LEU A 72 -9.23 -5.08 -2.81
N PHE A 73 -8.47 -4.94 -3.90
CA PHE A 73 -8.65 -3.88 -4.86
C PHE A 73 -9.95 -4.00 -5.66
N LYS A 74 -10.35 -5.22 -6.05
CA LYS A 74 -11.66 -5.44 -6.69
C LYS A 74 -12.81 -4.98 -5.78
N LYS A 75 -12.73 -5.28 -4.48
CA LYS A 75 -13.72 -4.81 -3.49
C LYS A 75 -13.68 -3.29 -3.35
N PHE A 76 -12.48 -2.70 -3.29
CA PHE A 76 -12.29 -1.26 -3.23
C PHE A 76 -12.91 -0.56 -4.43
N LYS A 77 -12.57 -0.95 -5.67
CA LYS A 77 -13.15 -0.39 -6.90
C LYS A 77 -14.67 -0.43 -6.87
N LYS A 78 -15.25 -1.59 -6.49
CA LYS A 78 -16.70 -1.75 -6.37
C LYS A 78 -17.29 -0.75 -5.38
N SER A 79 -16.69 -0.64 -4.18
CA SER A 79 -17.16 0.29 -3.15
C SER A 79 -17.05 1.76 -3.56
N ILE A 80 -15.99 2.15 -4.26
CA ILE A 80 -15.81 3.52 -4.76
C ILE A 80 -16.89 3.83 -5.81
N LYS A 81 -17.13 2.91 -6.75
CA LYS A 81 -18.16 3.08 -7.77
C LYS A 81 -19.56 3.15 -7.17
N GLU A 82 -19.89 2.27 -6.23
CA GLU A 82 -21.21 2.25 -5.58
C GLU A 82 -21.46 3.50 -4.72
N LYS A 83 -20.44 4.01 -4.02
CA LYS A 83 -20.61 5.11 -3.07
C LYS A 83 -20.46 6.50 -3.69
N TYR A 84 -19.61 6.63 -4.70
CA TYR A 84 -19.22 7.93 -5.26
C TYR A 84 -19.47 8.05 -6.76
N ASP A 85 -19.94 6.99 -7.43
CA ASP A 85 -20.05 6.90 -8.89
C ASP A 85 -18.75 7.26 -9.64
N GLN A 86 -17.61 6.98 -9.00
CA GLN A 86 -16.29 7.23 -9.56
C GLN A 86 -15.60 5.93 -9.92
N ASP A 87 -14.77 6.00 -10.96
CA ASP A 87 -13.86 4.93 -11.35
C ASP A 87 -12.45 5.24 -10.82
N CYS A 88 -11.69 4.19 -10.48
CA CYS A 88 -10.29 4.36 -10.08
C CYS A 88 -9.44 4.66 -11.31
N PRO A 89 -8.61 5.72 -11.30
CA PRO A 89 -7.70 6.01 -12.41
C PRO A 89 -6.78 4.84 -12.76
N ASP A 90 -6.36 4.78 -14.02
CA ASP A 90 -5.51 3.69 -14.52
C ASP A 90 -4.15 3.64 -13.81
N TRP A 91 -3.54 4.79 -13.53
CA TRP A 91 -2.25 4.83 -12.80
C TRP A 91 -2.36 4.14 -11.43
N PHE A 92 -3.46 4.37 -10.69
CA PHE A 92 -3.71 3.79 -9.38
C PHE A 92 -3.96 2.29 -9.48
N THR A 93 -4.77 1.89 -10.48
CA THR A 93 -5.03 0.49 -10.81
C THR A 93 -3.73 -0.26 -11.13
N ASN A 94 -2.88 0.33 -11.96
CA ASN A 94 -1.66 -0.29 -12.44
C ASN A 94 -0.68 -0.53 -11.30
N ILE A 95 -0.44 0.44 -10.41
CA ILE A 95 0.48 0.25 -9.27
C ILE A 95 0.05 -0.93 -8.38
N ILE A 96 -1.25 -1.01 -8.05
CA ILE A 96 -1.76 -2.07 -7.17
C ILE A 96 -1.65 -3.44 -7.84
N LEU A 97 -1.99 -3.53 -9.13
CA LEU A 97 -1.88 -4.77 -9.88
C LEU A 97 -0.43 -5.18 -10.11
N THR A 98 0.49 -4.23 -10.28
CA THR A 98 1.93 -4.49 -10.33
C THR A 98 2.41 -5.14 -9.04
N PHE A 99 2.03 -4.63 -7.87
CA PHE A 99 2.36 -5.27 -6.59
C PHE A 99 1.75 -6.68 -6.47
N ASP A 100 0.52 -6.89 -6.93
CA ASP A 100 -0.09 -8.22 -6.94
C ASP A 100 0.66 -9.18 -7.88
N THR A 101 1.06 -8.73 -9.07
CA THR A 101 1.82 -9.55 -10.04
C THR A 101 3.16 -9.99 -9.49
N PHE A 102 3.91 -9.08 -8.85
CA PHE A 102 5.24 -9.38 -8.32
C PHE A 102 5.21 -10.02 -6.93
N ASP A 103 4.17 -9.80 -6.14
CA ASP A 103 4.08 -10.29 -4.76
C ASP A 103 2.65 -10.52 -4.27
N ILE A 104 1.98 -11.50 -4.89
CA ILE A 104 0.58 -11.90 -4.64
C ILE A 104 0.28 -12.05 -3.14
N TYR A 105 1.20 -12.69 -2.40
CA TYR A 105 1.03 -13.03 -0.98
C TYR A 105 1.85 -12.17 -0.01
N GLY A 106 2.64 -11.22 -0.53
CA GLY A 106 3.49 -10.38 0.31
C GLY A 106 4.78 -11.06 0.76
N THR A 107 5.16 -12.21 0.20
CA THR A 107 6.29 -13.04 0.67
C THR A 107 7.50 -12.99 -0.25
N ILE A 108 7.33 -12.61 -1.53
CA ILE A 108 8.38 -12.71 -2.54
C ILE A 108 9.56 -11.78 -2.21
N PHE A 109 9.28 -10.51 -1.90
CA PHE A 109 10.33 -9.55 -1.54
C PHE A 109 10.99 -9.82 -0.18
N ARG A 110 10.41 -10.69 0.65
CA ARG A 110 10.93 -11.03 1.98
C ARG A 110 11.85 -12.25 1.96
N TYR A 111 11.48 -13.28 1.20
CA TYR A 111 12.10 -14.59 1.29
C TYR A 111 12.81 -15.03 0.00
N GLY A 112 12.73 -14.23 -1.07
CA GLY A 112 13.26 -14.60 -2.38
C GLY A 112 12.39 -15.69 -3.00
N GLY A 113 11.45 -15.26 -3.85
CA GLY A 113 10.60 -16.17 -4.63
C GLY A 113 10.81 -15.97 -6.12
N ASP A 114 10.44 -16.98 -6.91
CA ASP A 114 10.48 -16.87 -8.37
C ASP A 114 9.44 -15.87 -8.85
N ILE A 115 9.93 -14.85 -9.55
CA ILE A 115 9.10 -13.92 -10.30
C ILE A 115 9.11 -14.41 -11.75
N ASN A 116 7.94 -14.65 -12.33
CA ASN A 116 7.78 -15.03 -13.75
C ASN A 116 8.04 -13.84 -14.70
N SER A 117 9.18 -13.16 -14.58
CA SER A 117 9.62 -12.10 -15.49
C SER A 117 11.12 -12.21 -15.75
N SER A 118 11.51 -12.11 -17.01
CA SER A 118 12.92 -12.25 -17.41
C SER A 118 13.82 -11.11 -16.92
N GLU A 119 13.28 -9.91 -16.70
CA GLU A 119 13.99 -8.76 -16.16
C GLU A 119 12.99 -7.65 -15.78
N VAL A 120 13.23 -6.91 -14.69
CA VAL A 120 12.36 -5.81 -14.23
C VAL A 120 13.23 -4.59 -13.95
N PHE A 121 12.86 -3.46 -14.55
CA PHE A 121 13.44 -2.16 -14.22
C PHE A 121 12.47 -1.39 -13.36
N VAL A 122 12.98 -0.79 -12.28
CA VAL A 122 12.19 0.07 -11.40
C VAL A 122 12.86 1.41 -11.26
N ASP A 123 12.12 2.48 -11.56
CA ASP A 123 12.51 3.83 -11.23
C ASP A 123 12.09 4.12 -9.78
N PHE A 124 13.09 4.32 -8.91
CA PHE A 124 12.86 4.56 -7.49
C PHE A 124 12.17 5.91 -7.20
N ILE A 125 12.41 6.93 -8.02
CA ILE A 125 11.78 8.25 -7.88
C ILE A 125 10.31 8.16 -8.26
N GLU A 126 10.00 7.49 -9.37
CA GLU A 126 8.61 7.26 -9.78
C GLU A 126 7.86 6.41 -8.76
N MET A 127 8.48 5.34 -8.25
CA MET A 127 7.85 4.49 -7.22
C MET A 127 7.55 5.27 -5.95
N LYS A 128 8.49 6.09 -5.46
CA LYS A 128 8.28 6.96 -4.30
C LYS A 128 7.15 7.96 -4.53
N THR A 129 7.09 8.56 -5.71
CA THR A 129 6.04 9.51 -6.11
C THR A 129 4.67 8.85 -6.15
N ALA A 130 4.58 7.68 -6.78
CA ALA A 130 3.38 6.87 -6.84
C ALA A 130 2.84 6.51 -5.44
N MET A 131 3.73 6.12 -4.53
CA MET A 131 3.34 5.78 -3.16
C MET A 131 2.83 6.97 -2.35
N ARG A 132 3.37 8.17 -2.59
CA ARG A 132 2.84 9.42 -2.01
C ARG A 132 1.44 9.71 -2.52
N TRP A 133 1.20 9.60 -3.82
CA TRP A 133 -0.13 9.80 -4.39
C TRP A 133 -1.15 8.78 -3.87
N ILE A 134 -0.73 7.52 -3.63
CA ILE A 134 -1.58 6.52 -2.98
C ILE A 134 -1.93 6.99 -1.57
N ALA A 135 -0.94 7.36 -0.75
CA ALA A 135 -1.18 7.80 0.63
C ALA A 135 -2.15 9.00 0.69
N GLU A 136 -1.90 10.03 -0.12
CA GLU A 136 -2.76 11.22 -0.22
C GLU A 136 -4.17 10.86 -0.69
N SER A 137 -4.32 9.96 -1.66
CA SER A 137 -5.62 9.50 -2.14
C SER A 137 -6.43 8.84 -1.02
N PHE A 138 -5.80 7.99 -0.20
CA PHE A 138 -6.49 7.35 0.93
C PHE A 138 -6.80 8.32 2.06
N GLN A 139 -5.91 9.28 2.37
CA GLN A 139 -6.24 10.37 3.30
C GLN A 139 -7.47 11.14 2.84
N ASN A 140 -7.54 11.49 1.55
CA ASN A 140 -8.70 12.18 0.99
C ASN A 140 -9.97 11.33 1.07
N ILE A 141 -9.92 10.04 0.74
CA ILE A 141 -11.08 9.14 0.89
C ILE A 141 -11.56 9.09 2.34
N ARG A 142 -10.63 9.01 3.30
CA ARG A 142 -10.96 8.99 4.73
C ARG A 142 -11.64 10.27 5.20
N ARG A 143 -11.15 11.43 4.78
CA ARG A 143 -11.80 12.73 5.05
C ARG A 143 -13.25 12.74 4.57
N HIS A 144 -13.50 12.25 3.36
CA HIS A 144 -14.86 12.12 2.81
C HIS A 144 -15.73 11.10 3.56
N GLN A 145 -15.13 10.14 4.27
CA GLN A 145 -15.82 9.18 5.12
C GLN A 145 -16.03 9.69 6.56
N GLY A 146 -15.58 10.90 6.90
CA GLY A 146 -15.61 11.43 8.27
C GLY A 146 -14.68 10.68 9.22
N LEU A 147 -13.69 9.98 8.69
CA LEU A 147 -12.65 9.31 9.48
C LEU A 147 -11.52 10.30 9.79
N GLN A 148 -10.86 10.14 10.93
CA GLN A 148 -9.71 10.96 11.29
C GLN A 148 -8.56 10.76 10.28
N ASP A 149 -7.88 11.86 9.99
CA ASP A 149 -6.62 11.88 9.26
C ASP A 149 -5.53 11.10 10.01
N VAL A 150 -4.55 10.66 9.25
CA VAL A 150 -3.35 9.93 9.70
C VAL A 150 -2.13 10.71 9.30
#